data_AF-A0A1G7T6G3-F1
#
_entry.id   AF-A0A1G7T6G3-F1
#
_cell.length_a   1.000
_cell.length_b   1.000
_cell.length_c   1.000
_cell.angle_alpha   90.00
_cell.angle_beta   90.00
_cell.angle_gamma   90.00
#
_symmetry.space_group_name_H-M   'P 1'
#
loop_
_entity.id
_entity.type
_entity.pdbx_description
1 polymer ?
#
loop_
_entity_poly.entity_id
_entity_poly.type
_entity_poly.pdbx_seq_one_letter_code
_entity_poly.pdbx_strand_id
1 'polypeptide(L)'
;MTAGLQPFLSDAVVVLRAPTQVWSREDGEIGPHSLDTASIDGVFHGDTRFIRATRVRYGTDAATHAPEWISRSAASASDARFEALLRRLDDRTPDPKIRLTRRRVVADGRMREEFTLVSHLEEAVELVLEVAVTPDATPMQDVKSGTVGAAPVERTFSGDAVEVSSGDASMRLQAPGAEVTAAGDDLILTWRVTCSSRSTATVSWHVDLDDPSLVVRGTTRQVDWALEPVDGVDPRLFRWLRQALDDLDALRLTLPGNPDEFFAAGAPWFFTLFGRDSLWAARLFLSVDPGMAASTLRALGRLQGSTADPATAEEPGKIVHELRAGTLTMPGEGISLPPLYYGTVDATPLWITLLTEAHEAGMPEAEVRDLLPTMHDALDWVIASANADGFLDYVDETGHGLSNQGWKDSGDSIQWRDGSLADGPIALSEVQGYAYEAAVRAADLLDALEEGGAERLRSWAADLRTRFRERFWVETSEGRYPAIALDRDGRAVDTLTSNAGHLLGTGILDPDEERDVADLLVGPSMASGFGLRTMSTDAGGYWPLSYHGGSVWAHDTAIVARGMARAGLTDHARVLVDGMLAAAEAFAYRMPELHAGDAASDVTVPAPYPAACRPQAWSAAAAVVCHEIATRTG
;
A
#
# COMPACT_ATOMS: atom_id res chain seq x y z
N MET A 1 8.57 9.74 -19.79
CA MET A 1 7.20 9.85 -19.27
C MET A 1 6.45 10.92 -20.03
N THR A 2 5.22 10.67 -20.45
CA THR A 2 4.42 11.57 -21.29
C THR A 2 3.60 12.49 -20.40
N ALA A 3 3.53 13.79 -20.70
CA ALA A 3 2.66 14.72 -19.98
C ALA A 3 1.19 14.26 -20.02
N GLY A 4 0.48 14.41 -18.90
CA GLY A 4 -0.93 13.99 -18.75
C GLY A 4 -1.14 12.49 -18.58
N LEU A 5 -0.08 11.72 -18.31
CA LEU A 5 -0.16 10.30 -17.92
C LEU A 5 0.46 10.09 -16.55
N GLN A 6 -0.12 9.18 -15.77
CA GLN A 6 0.36 8.83 -14.44
C GLN A 6 1.84 8.44 -14.45
N PRO A 7 2.66 8.95 -13.51
CA PRO A 7 4.07 8.68 -13.51
C PRO A 7 4.37 7.21 -13.13
N PHE A 8 5.43 6.65 -13.70
CA PHE A 8 5.88 5.30 -13.39
C PHE A 8 6.77 5.30 -12.15
N LEU A 9 6.70 4.22 -11.37
CA LEU A 9 7.35 4.06 -10.07
C LEU A 9 8.47 3.02 -10.05
N SER A 10 8.58 2.17 -11.08
CA SER A 10 9.45 0.99 -11.08
C SER A 10 10.91 1.29 -10.74
N ASP A 11 11.41 2.42 -11.23
CA ASP A 11 12.83 2.80 -11.11
C ASP A 11 13.05 3.82 -9.98
N ALA A 12 12.00 4.10 -9.20
CA ALA A 12 12.04 5.06 -8.11
C ALA A 12 12.45 4.38 -6.79
N VAL A 13 13.24 5.11 -6.02
CA VAL A 13 13.67 4.77 -4.67
C VAL A 13 12.85 5.60 -3.69
N VAL A 14 12.13 4.90 -2.80
CA VAL A 14 11.41 5.53 -1.69
C VAL A 14 12.15 5.35 -0.37
N VAL A 15 12.21 6.44 0.40
CA VAL A 15 12.53 6.47 1.83
C VAL A 15 11.36 7.16 2.53
N LEU A 16 10.75 6.52 3.53
CA LEU A 16 9.50 6.99 4.12
C LEU A 16 9.43 6.76 5.63
N ARG A 17 8.60 7.58 6.27
CA ARG A 17 8.04 7.38 7.60
C ARG A 17 6.74 8.17 7.62
N ALA A 18 5.61 7.47 7.64
CA ALA A 18 4.31 8.08 7.44
C ALA A 18 4.05 9.26 8.39
N PRO A 19 3.44 10.35 7.90
CA PRO A 19 2.91 10.57 6.55
C PRO A 19 3.93 11.22 5.58
N THR A 20 5.23 11.17 5.90
CA THR A 20 6.31 11.73 5.07
C THR A 20 6.92 10.67 4.15
N GLN A 21 7.10 11.01 2.88
CA GLN A 21 7.72 10.12 1.88
C GLN A 21 8.64 10.89 0.94
N VAL A 22 9.77 10.28 0.59
CA VAL A 22 10.77 10.86 -0.29
C VAL A 22 11.07 9.91 -1.44
N TRP A 23 10.74 10.36 -2.65
CA TRP A 23 10.94 9.64 -3.89
C TRP A 23 12.10 10.24 -4.68
N SER A 24 13.02 9.39 -5.07
CA SER A 24 14.27 9.75 -5.77
C SER A 24 14.66 8.67 -6.77
N ARG A 25 15.74 8.90 -7.51
CA ARG A 25 16.36 7.89 -8.37
C ARG A 25 17.35 7.02 -7.60
N GLU A 26 17.92 6.04 -8.30
CA GLU A 26 18.94 5.16 -7.72
C GLU A 26 20.20 5.90 -7.25
N ASP A 27 20.48 7.06 -7.83
CA ASP A 27 21.55 7.97 -7.44
C ASP A 27 21.19 8.90 -6.26
N GLY A 28 19.95 8.81 -5.78
CA GLY A 28 19.41 9.62 -4.68
C GLY A 28 18.96 11.02 -5.08
N GLU A 29 19.20 11.45 -6.32
CA GLU A 29 18.71 12.72 -6.82
C GLU A 29 17.19 12.72 -6.94
N ILE A 30 16.61 13.90 -6.73
CA ILE A 30 15.17 14.11 -6.84
C ILE A 30 14.96 14.96 -8.09
N GLY A 31 14.08 14.53 -8.98
CA GLY A 31 13.60 15.35 -10.09
C GLY A 31 13.56 14.61 -11.41
N PRO A 32 12.92 15.20 -12.43
CA PRO A 32 12.65 14.48 -13.66
C PRO A 32 13.91 14.27 -14.50
N HIS A 33 13.96 13.18 -15.26
CA HIS A 33 15.01 12.89 -16.25
C HIS A 33 15.10 13.95 -17.36
N SER A 34 13.99 14.64 -17.65
CA SER A 34 13.86 15.74 -18.61
C SER A 34 12.77 16.72 -18.14
N LEU A 35 12.87 17.99 -18.52
CA LEU A 35 11.90 19.03 -18.17
C LEU A 35 10.47 18.74 -18.67
N ASP A 36 10.32 17.89 -19.69
CA ASP A 36 9.02 17.59 -20.32
C ASP A 36 8.32 16.32 -19.77
N THR A 37 8.86 15.73 -18.71
CA THR A 37 8.38 14.43 -18.19
C THR A 37 7.84 14.56 -16.77
N ALA A 38 6.57 14.17 -16.55
CA ALA A 38 6.00 14.05 -15.21
C ALA A 38 6.75 12.96 -14.40
N SER A 39 7.00 13.24 -13.12
CA SER A 39 7.77 12.37 -12.21
C SER A 39 7.11 12.34 -10.84
N ILE A 40 7.13 11.18 -10.19
CA ILE A 40 6.77 11.05 -8.78
C ILE A 40 7.80 11.70 -7.85
N ASP A 41 9.04 11.83 -8.30
CA ASP A 41 10.17 12.31 -7.49
C ASP A 41 9.79 13.56 -6.69
N GLY A 42 10.09 13.51 -5.40
CA GLY A 42 9.81 14.62 -4.51
C GLY A 42 9.91 14.26 -3.04
N VAL A 43 9.87 15.29 -2.21
CA VAL A 43 9.60 15.19 -0.77
C VAL A 43 8.13 15.53 -0.57
N PHE A 44 7.37 14.60 0.00
CA PHE A 44 5.95 14.78 0.27
C PHE A 44 5.69 14.63 1.77
N HIS A 45 4.68 15.35 2.24
CA HIS A 45 4.10 15.16 3.56
C HIS A 45 2.58 15.21 3.40
N GLY A 46 1.92 14.09 3.69
CA GLY A 46 0.55 13.83 3.25
C GLY A 46 0.42 13.91 1.73
N ASP A 47 -0.61 14.62 1.26
CA ASP A 47 -0.96 14.74 -0.16
C ASP A 47 -0.33 15.98 -0.84
N THR A 48 0.74 16.55 -0.28
CA THR A 48 1.43 17.73 -0.84
C THR A 48 2.91 17.45 -1.12
N ARG A 49 3.39 17.80 -2.32
CA ARG A 49 4.83 17.79 -2.65
C ARG A 49 5.48 19.11 -2.25
N PHE A 50 6.44 19.08 -1.33
CA PHE A 50 7.18 20.24 -0.82
C PHE A 50 8.50 20.52 -1.54
N ILE A 51 9.11 19.49 -2.13
CA ILE A 51 10.32 19.60 -2.94
C ILE A 51 10.12 18.75 -4.18
N ARG A 52 10.27 19.33 -5.37
CA ARG A 52 10.19 18.61 -6.66
C ARG A 52 11.54 18.19 -7.23
N ALA A 53 12.62 18.82 -6.78
CA ALA A 53 13.95 18.44 -7.21
C ALA A 53 15.04 18.74 -6.17
N THR A 54 16.06 17.88 -6.16
CA THR A 54 17.34 18.11 -5.47
C THR A 54 18.46 17.69 -6.41
N ARG A 55 19.54 18.48 -6.47
CA ARG A 55 20.74 18.16 -7.25
C ARG A 55 22.00 18.47 -6.46
N VAL A 56 22.91 17.51 -6.38
CA VAL A 56 24.19 17.64 -5.69
C VAL A 56 25.28 17.93 -6.72
N ARG A 57 26.11 18.93 -6.44
CA ARG A 57 27.32 19.23 -7.21
C ARG A 57 28.49 19.44 -6.28
N TYR A 58 29.69 19.14 -6.76
CA TYR A 58 30.94 19.39 -6.05
C TYR A 58 32.00 19.94 -6.99
N GLY A 59 32.99 20.62 -6.47
CA GLY A 59 34.14 21.04 -7.25
C GLY A 59 34.98 22.11 -6.56
N THR A 60 35.55 23.01 -7.35
CA THR A 60 36.23 24.22 -6.86
C THR A 60 35.38 25.45 -7.15
N ASP A 61 35.74 26.61 -6.61
CA ASP A 61 35.01 27.87 -6.89
C ASP A 61 34.90 28.20 -8.40
N ALA A 62 35.74 27.61 -9.27
CA ALA A 62 35.73 27.84 -10.70
C ALA A 62 34.77 26.94 -11.50
N ALA A 63 34.46 25.74 -11.01
CA ALA A 63 33.61 24.77 -11.70
C ALA A 63 33.11 23.67 -10.75
N THR A 64 31.81 23.34 -10.85
CA THR A 64 31.18 22.22 -10.14
C THR A 64 30.71 21.12 -11.10
N HIS A 65 30.64 19.89 -10.60
CA HIS A 65 30.35 18.65 -11.32
C HIS A 65 29.39 17.77 -10.51
N ALA A 66 28.64 16.88 -11.16
CA ALA A 66 27.80 15.91 -10.47
C ALA A 66 28.67 14.75 -9.91
N PRO A 67 28.40 14.26 -8.69
CA PRO A 67 29.02 13.03 -8.17
C PRO A 67 28.78 11.83 -9.07
N GLU A 68 29.75 10.91 -9.15
CA GLU A 68 29.56 9.62 -9.82
C GLU A 68 29.03 8.61 -8.82
N TRP A 69 27.70 8.44 -8.76
CA TRP A 69 27.03 7.51 -7.86
C TRP A 69 27.26 6.06 -8.31
N ILE A 70 27.65 5.19 -7.38
CA ILE A 70 28.10 3.82 -7.65
C ILE A 70 27.28 2.76 -6.91
N SER A 71 26.59 3.10 -5.83
CA SER A 71 25.77 2.12 -5.10
C SER A 71 24.74 2.79 -4.19
N ARG A 72 23.69 2.03 -3.88
CA ARG A 72 22.67 2.36 -2.89
C ARG A 72 22.51 1.22 -1.89
N SER A 73 22.20 1.55 -0.65
CA SER A 73 21.76 0.61 0.37
C SER A 73 20.68 1.27 1.25
N ALA A 74 19.83 0.47 1.88
CA ALA A 74 18.87 0.93 2.88
C ALA A 74 19.12 0.18 4.19
N ALA A 75 19.19 0.91 5.29
CA ALA A 75 19.25 0.31 6.63
C ALA A 75 17.84 0.02 7.17
N SER A 76 16.87 0.82 6.74
CA SER A 76 15.44 0.67 7.01
C SER A 76 14.62 1.37 5.93
N ALA A 77 13.30 1.29 5.99
CA ALA A 77 12.39 1.97 5.08
C ALA A 77 12.51 3.50 5.21
N SER A 78 13.03 3.97 6.34
CA SER A 78 13.24 5.37 6.68
C SER A 78 14.70 5.85 6.65
N ASP A 79 15.67 4.99 6.28
CA ASP A 79 17.11 5.32 6.23
C ASP A 79 17.79 4.69 5.02
N ALA A 80 18.25 5.53 4.09
CA ALA A 80 18.98 5.10 2.91
C ALA A 80 20.34 5.79 2.77
N ARG A 81 21.28 5.09 2.14
CA ARG A 81 22.61 5.57 1.81
C ARG A 81 22.88 5.44 0.32
N PHE A 82 23.43 6.49 -0.25
CA PHE A 82 23.90 6.58 -1.62
C PHE A 82 25.39 6.90 -1.61
N GLU A 83 26.14 6.19 -2.43
CA GLU A 83 27.60 6.27 -2.42
C GLU A 83 28.09 6.76 -3.76
N ALA A 84 28.98 7.75 -3.73
CA ALA A 84 29.56 8.34 -4.93
C ALA A 84 31.08 8.49 -4.83
N LEU A 85 31.69 8.60 -6.00
CA LEU A 85 33.08 8.95 -6.19
C LEU A 85 33.19 10.39 -6.66
N LEU A 86 34.16 11.13 -6.11
CA LEU A 86 34.41 12.53 -6.46
C LEU A 86 35.62 12.67 -7.39
N ARG A 87 35.50 12.08 -8.58
CA ARG A 87 36.54 12.13 -9.62
C ARG A 87 36.85 13.57 -10.02
N ARG A 88 37.97 13.82 -10.69
CA ARG A 88 38.56 15.16 -10.94
C ARG A 88 39.24 15.82 -9.75
N LEU A 89 38.93 15.42 -8.51
CA LEU A 89 39.69 15.84 -7.33
C LEU A 89 40.92 14.94 -7.08
N ASP A 90 40.91 13.69 -7.58
CA ASP A 90 41.91 12.67 -7.28
C ASP A 90 42.27 11.73 -8.46
N ASP A 91 42.07 12.17 -9.71
CA ASP A 91 42.23 11.38 -10.96
C ASP A 91 43.67 10.92 -11.30
N ARG A 92 44.62 10.98 -10.35
CA ARG A 92 46.02 10.59 -10.59
C ARG A 92 46.21 9.08 -10.73
N THR A 93 45.29 8.28 -10.17
CA THR A 93 45.34 6.81 -10.19
C THR A 93 44.00 6.21 -10.61
N PRO A 94 43.97 4.97 -11.15
CA PRO A 94 42.72 4.27 -11.43
C PRO A 94 41.86 4.04 -10.19
N ASP A 95 42.48 3.88 -9.02
CA ASP A 95 41.79 3.70 -7.75
C ASP A 95 41.36 5.06 -7.19
N PRO A 96 40.06 5.34 -7.05
CA PRO A 96 39.56 6.57 -6.44
C PRO A 96 39.85 6.57 -4.95
N LYS A 97 40.23 7.73 -4.43
CA LYS A 97 40.63 7.98 -3.03
C LYS A 97 39.70 8.95 -2.31
N ILE A 98 38.74 9.54 -3.01
CA ILE A 98 37.73 10.43 -2.44
C ILE A 98 36.34 9.86 -2.69
N ARG A 99 35.63 9.60 -1.59
CA ARG A 99 34.25 9.09 -1.58
C ARG A 99 33.32 10.09 -0.92
N LEU A 100 32.11 10.19 -1.44
CA LEU A 100 31.00 10.92 -0.85
C LEU A 100 29.87 9.96 -0.51
N THR A 101 29.42 9.96 0.74
CA THR A 101 28.23 9.24 1.18
C THR A 101 27.11 10.23 1.44
N ARG A 102 25.97 10.10 0.76
CA ARG A 102 24.70 10.77 1.08
C ARG A 102 23.85 9.82 1.91
N ARG A 103 23.60 10.15 3.17
CA ARG A 103 22.62 9.44 4.01
C ARG A 103 21.36 10.26 4.10
N ARG A 104 20.22 9.68 3.75
CA ARG A 104 18.89 10.28 3.87
C ARG A 104 18.11 9.58 4.97
N VAL A 105 17.58 10.34 5.91
CA VAL A 105 16.71 9.86 6.98
C VAL A 105 15.38 10.61 6.92
N VAL A 106 14.28 9.87 7.00
CA VAL A 106 12.91 10.40 6.96
C VAL A 106 12.19 10.09 8.27
N ALA A 107 11.48 11.09 8.79
CA ALA A 107 10.62 10.99 9.97
C ALA A 107 9.29 11.71 9.71
N ASP A 108 8.34 11.59 10.64
CA ASP A 108 7.11 12.38 10.59
C ASP A 108 7.45 13.88 10.54
N GLY A 109 6.95 14.56 9.51
CA GLY A 109 7.21 15.98 9.25
C GLY A 109 8.67 16.35 9.01
N ARG A 110 9.57 15.41 8.68
CA ARG A 110 10.99 15.74 8.54
C ARG A 110 11.76 14.88 7.54
N MET A 111 12.65 15.52 6.79
CA MET A 111 13.71 14.85 6.04
C MET A 111 15.07 15.49 6.36
N ARG A 112 16.08 14.66 6.62
CA ARG A 112 17.47 15.07 6.83
C ARG A 112 18.37 14.38 5.83
N GLU A 113 19.31 15.12 5.26
CA GLU A 113 20.42 14.55 4.52
C GLU A 113 21.76 14.94 5.13
N GLU A 114 22.66 13.97 5.15
CA GLU A 114 24.02 14.13 5.59
C GLU A 114 24.97 13.69 4.48
N PHE A 115 25.93 14.55 4.15
CA PHE A 115 26.97 14.31 3.17
C PHE A 115 28.29 14.12 3.91
N THR A 116 28.82 12.90 3.84
CA THR A 116 30.09 12.53 4.46
C THR A 116 31.15 12.31 3.39
N LEU A 117 32.14 13.20 3.37
CA LEU A 117 33.30 13.14 2.50
C LEU A 117 34.42 12.38 3.20
N VAL A 118 34.92 11.32 2.58
CA VAL A 118 36.07 10.54 3.07
C VAL A 118 37.20 10.67 2.07
N SER A 119 38.36 11.15 2.51
CA SER A 119 39.56 11.28 1.70
C SER A 119 40.66 10.35 2.20
N HIS A 120 41.29 9.59 1.29
CA HIS A 120 42.50 8.83 1.55
C HIS A 120 43.77 9.52 1.02
N LEU A 121 43.67 10.81 0.64
CA LEU A 121 44.82 11.57 0.17
C LEU A 121 45.76 11.98 1.31
N GLU A 122 47.05 12.13 0.98
CA GLU A 122 48.09 12.61 1.90
C GLU A 122 48.04 14.12 2.13
N GLU A 123 47.31 14.83 1.27
CA GLU A 123 47.10 16.28 1.34
C GLU A 123 45.63 16.56 1.71
N ALA A 124 45.38 17.74 2.28
CA ALA A 124 44.02 18.20 2.52
C ALA A 124 43.32 18.49 1.19
N VAL A 125 42.02 18.21 1.15
CA VAL A 125 41.14 18.50 0.01
C VAL A 125 40.23 19.64 0.40
N GLU A 126 40.22 20.68 -0.40
CA GLU A 126 39.26 21.77 -0.30
C GLU A 126 38.30 21.67 -1.49
N LEU A 127 37.00 21.66 -1.21
CA LEU A 127 35.97 21.64 -2.24
C LEU A 127 34.76 22.47 -1.85
N VAL A 128 34.03 22.90 -2.86
CA VAL A 128 32.69 23.44 -2.72
C VAL A 128 31.70 22.30 -2.91
N LEU A 129 30.77 22.12 -1.98
CA LEU A 129 29.62 21.24 -2.13
C LEU A 129 28.37 22.10 -2.26
N GLU A 130 27.63 21.91 -3.35
CA GLU A 130 26.38 22.62 -3.64
C GLU A 130 25.22 21.62 -3.66
N VAL A 131 24.14 21.97 -2.98
CA VAL A 131 22.84 21.29 -3.11
C VAL A 131 21.83 22.31 -3.60
N ALA A 132 21.33 22.11 -4.82
CA ALA A 132 20.19 22.85 -5.32
C ALA A 132 18.90 22.15 -4.87
N VAL A 133 18.00 22.87 -4.23
CA VAL A 133 16.68 22.40 -3.78
C VAL A 133 15.62 23.22 -4.49
N THR A 134 14.73 22.58 -5.24
CA THR A 134 13.61 23.26 -5.90
C THR A 134 12.33 23.02 -5.10
N PRO A 135 11.83 24.02 -4.35
CA PRO A 135 10.60 23.86 -3.59
C PRO A 135 9.38 23.70 -4.51
N ASP A 136 8.31 23.13 -3.96
CA ASP A 136 7.04 22.90 -4.66
C ASP A 136 5.87 22.93 -3.66
N ALA A 137 4.65 22.94 -4.18
CA ALA A 137 3.43 22.73 -3.39
C ALA A 137 2.35 21.95 -4.18
N THR A 138 2.75 21.20 -5.22
CA THR A 138 1.81 20.48 -6.09
C THR A 138 1.10 19.36 -5.32
N PRO A 139 -0.25 19.30 -5.36
CA PRO A 139 -1.02 18.22 -4.77
C PRO A 139 -0.71 16.85 -5.37
N MET A 140 -0.81 15.79 -4.57
CA MET A 140 -0.55 14.40 -4.97
C MET A 140 -1.44 13.97 -6.14
N GLN A 141 -2.71 14.39 -6.19
CA GLN A 141 -3.61 14.08 -7.30
C GLN A 141 -3.14 14.69 -8.64
N ASP A 142 -2.51 15.86 -8.61
CA ASP A 142 -1.97 16.51 -9.81
C ASP A 142 -0.68 15.81 -10.27
N VAL A 143 0.15 15.36 -9.32
CA VAL A 143 1.30 14.49 -9.62
C VAL A 143 0.84 13.16 -10.21
N LYS A 144 -0.19 12.53 -9.61
CA LYS A 144 -0.78 11.26 -10.06
C LYS A 144 -1.39 11.37 -11.45
N SER A 145 -2.01 12.50 -11.81
CA SER A 145 -2.54 12.72 -13.17
C SER A 145 -1.47 13.01 -14.22
N GLY A 146 -0.19 13.12 -13.83
CA GLY A 146 0.89 13.46 -14.74
C GLY A 146 0.91 14.92 -15.17
N THR A 147 0.28 15.80 -14.38
CA THR A 147 0.25 17.24 -14.66
C THR A 147 1.66 17.81 -14.54
N VAL A 148 2.08 18.53 -15.59
CA VAL A 148 3.40 19.17 -15.66
C VAL A 148 3.25 20.64 -15.24
N GLY A 149 3.69 20.95 -14.02
CA GLY A 149 3.61 22.28 -13.43
C GLY A 149 3.94 22.24 -11.94
N ALA A 150 4.45 23.35 -11.40
CA ALA A 150 4.62 23.52 -9.96
C ALA A 150 3.57 24.49 -9.45
N ALA A 151 3.01 24.18 -8.29
CA ALA A 151 2.21 25.15 -7.55
C ALA A 151 3.13 26.30 -7.08
N PRO A 152 2.62 27.53 -7.05
CA PRO A 152 3.40 28.66 -6.56
C PRO A 152 3.72 28.50 -5.07
N VAL A 153 4.89 28.98 -4.67
CA VAL A 153 5.34 28.99 -3.27
C VAL A 153 5.89 30.37 -2.91
N GLU A 154 5.70 30.77 -1.67
CA GLU A 154 6.32 31.96 -1.10
C GLU A 154 7.60 31.55 -0.35
N ARG A 155 8.62 32.43 -0.36
CA ARG A 155 9.94 32.14 0.25
C ARG A 155 10.37 33.30 1.13
N THR A 156 10.68 33.01 2.39
CA THR A 156 11.17 34.01 3.35
C THR A 156 12.52 33.55 3.93
N PHE A 157 13.55 34.38 3.74
CA PHE A 157 14.92 34.09 4.18
C PHE A 157 15.16 34.64 5.59
N SER A 158 15.76 33.83 6.47
CA SER A 158 16.13 34.22 7.83
C SER A 158 17.43 33.54 8.25
N GLY A 159 18.57 34.22 8.03
CA GLY A 159 19.89 33.67 8.34
C GLY A 159 20.22 32.46 7.45
N ASP A 160 20.49 31.30 8.08
CA ASP A 160 20.76 30.01 7.44
C ASP A 160 19.49 29.14 7.25
N ALA A 161 18.32 29.72 7.48
CA ALA A 161 17.03 29.09 7.28
C ALA A 161 16.20 29.78 6.19
N VAL A 162 15.40 28.98 5.49
CA VAL A 162 14.41 29.47 4.52
C VAL A 162 13.06 28.87 4.86
N GLU A 163 12.08 29.73 5.07
CA GLU A 163 10.68 29.34 5.19
C GLU A 163 10.05 29.33 3.80
N VAL A 164 9.41 28.23 3.42
CA VAL A 164 8.66 28.09 2.18
C VAL A 164 7.21 27.77 2.53
N SER A 165 6.25 28.53 2.01
CA SER A 165 4.83 28.33 2.32
C SER A 165 3.94 28.34 1.08
N SER A 166 2.82 27.62 1.17
CA SER A 166 1.72 27.65 0.21
C SER A 166 0.41 27.42 0.95
N GLY A 167 -0.41 28.47 1.09
CA GLY A 167 -1.57 28.43 1.97
C GLY A 167 -1.15 28.20 3.42
N ASP A 168 -1.75 27.21 4.07
CA ASP A 168 -1.44 26.84 5.46
C ASP A 168 -0.30 25.83 5.57
N ALA A 169 0.13 25.22 4.46
CA ALA A 169 1.25 24.30 4.44
C ALA A 169 2.59 25.05 4.40
N SER A 170 3.57 24.55 5.15
CA SER A 170 4.89 25.17 5.26
C SER A 170 6.04 24.16 5.34
N MET A 171 7.21 24.59 4.87
CA MET A 171 8.46 23.87 4.95
C MET A 171 9.55 24.83 5.43
N ARG A 172 10.21 24.47 6.51
CA ARG A 172 11.40 25.16 7.00
C ARG A 172 12.65 24.40 6.61
N LEU A 173 13.44 24.96 5.70
CA LEU A 173 14.75 24.44 5.32
C LEU A 173 15.85 25.01 6.22
N GLN A 174 16.75 24.16 6.71
CA GLN A 174 17.93 24.56 7.47
C GLN A 174 19.19 23.84 6.96
N ALA A 175 20.25 24.60 6.74
CA ALA A 175 21.52 24.10 6.22
C ALA A 175 22.71 24.66 7.03
N PRO A 176 22.99 24.11 8.24
CA PRO A 176 24.04 24.63 9.10
C PRO A 176 25.39 24.73 8.40
N GLY A 177 26.00 25.92 8.46
CA GLY A 177 27.31 26.20 7.85
C GLY A 177 27.28 26.38 6.32
N ALA A 178 26.11 26.35 5.69
CA ALA A 178 25.95 26.68 4.27
C ALA A 178 25.68 28.17 4.08
N GLU A 179 26.15 28.72 2.98
CA GLU A 179 25.57 29.94 2.41
C GLU A 179 24.29 29.54 1.65
N VAL A 180 23.16 30.17 1.96
CA VAL A 180 21.86 29.86 1.34
C VAL A 180 21.42 31.02 0.47
N THR A 181 21.27 30.77 -0.84
CA THR A 181 20.90 31.80 -1.82
C THR A 181 19.74 31.34 -2.72
N ALA A 182 19.07 32.29 -3.36
CA ALA A 182 18.06 32.00 -4.37
C ALA A 182 18.65 32.11 -5.78
N ALA A 183 18.42 31.11 -6.63
CA ALA A 183 18.76 31.12 -8.04
C ALA A 183 17.54 30.69 -8.88
N GLY A 184 16.74 31.66 -9.31
CA GLY A 184 15.47 31.38 -9.98
C GLY A 184 14.50 30.66 -9.03
N ASP A 185 14.10 29.44 -9.41
CA ASP A 185 13.22 28.60 -8.58
C ASP A 185 13.96 27.81 -7.50
N ASP A 186 15.28 27.78 -7.54
CA ASP A 186 16.09 26.94 -6.66
C ASP A 186 16.58 27.71 -5.44
N LEU A 187 16.66 27.01 -4.32
CA LEU A 187 17.46 27.35 -3.15
C LEU A 187 18.81 26.65 -3.29
N ILE A 188 19.90 27.41 -3.31
CA ILE A 188 21.25 26.87 -3.44
C ILE A 188 21.92 26.89 -2.07
N LEU A 189 22.29 25.69 -1.58
CA LEU A 189 23.00 25.48 -0.32
C LEU A 189 24.46 25.22 -0.63
N THR A 190 25.35 26.15 -0.25
CA THR A 190 26.78 26.07 -0.59
C THR A 190 27.64 25.93 0.64
N TRP A 191 28.35 24.80 0.78
CA TRP A 191 29.38 24.59 1.80
C TRP A 191 30.77 24.66 1.18
N ARG A 192 31.69 25.36 1.86
CA ARG A 192 33.14 25.21 1.63
C ARG A 192 33.67 24.17 2.61
N VAL A 193 34.04 23.00 2.09
CA VAL A 193 34.41 21.82 2.88
C VAL A 193 35.92 21.62 2.79
N THR A 194 36.58 21.57 3.95
CA THR A 194 37.99 21.19 4.08
C THR A 194 38.08 19.82 4.71
N CYS A 195 38.52 18.83 3.93
CA CYS A 195 38.81 17.48 4.42
C CYS A 195 40.31 17.35 4.66
N SER A 196 40.71 17.15 5.92
CA SER A 196 42.13 16.92 6.24
C SER A 196 42.66 15.63 5.61
N SER A 197 43.98 15.50 5.52
CA SER A 197 44.61 14.27 5.02
C SER A 197 44.09 13.03 5.76
N ARG A 198 43.74 11.98 5.00
CA ARG A 198 43.26 10.69 5.52
C ARG A 198 42.13 10.84 6.55
N SER A 199 41.23 11.78 6.32
CA SER A 199 40.18 12.16 7.27
C SER A 199 38.79 12.15 6.64
N THR A 200 37.82 12.57 7.44
CA THR A 200 36.41 12.70 7.10
C THR A 200 35.94 14.11 7.39
N ALA A 201 35.07 14.64 6.53
CA ALA A 201 34.35 15.88 6.77
C ALA A 201 32.86 15.65 6.48
N THR A 202 31.98 16.27 7.28
CA THR A 202 30.54 16.06 7.18
C THR A 202 29.81 17.39 7.16
N VAL A 203 28.84 17.51 6.26
CA VAL A 203 27.87 18.60 6.20
C VAL A 203 26.46 18.04 6.10
N SER A 204 25.45 18.81 6.47
CA SER A 204 24.07 18.32 6.48
C SER A 204 23.07 19.45 6.25
N TRP A 205 21.91 19.08 5.74
CA TRP A 205 20.72 19.93 5.70
C TRP A 205 19.49 19.13 6.10
N HIS A 206 18.42 19.82 6.45
CA HIS A 206 17.14 19.20 6.69
C HIS A 206 15.99 20.15 6.38
N VAL A 207 14.81 19.56 6.26
CA VAL A 207 13.54 20.25 6.17
C VAL A 207 12.60 19.73 7.24
N ASP A 208 11.94 20.65 7.93
CA ASP A 208 10.78 20.37 8.78
C ASP A 208 9.53 20.81 8.00
N LEU A 209 8.55 19.92 7.89
CA LEU A 209 7.34 20.05 7.09
C LEU A 209 6.14 20.11 8.03
N ASP A 210 5.24 21.05 7.79
CA ASP A 210 4.00 21.19 8.53
C ASP A 210 2.84 21.41 7.56
N ASP A 211 1.79 20.61 7.72
CA ASP A 211 0.53 20.78 7.01
C ASP A 211 -0.62 20.56 8.02
N PRO A 212 -1.25 21.65 8.50
CA PRO A 212 -2.32 21.54 9.48
C PRO A 212 -3.59 20.91 8.90
N SER A 213 -3.72 20.80 7.57
CA SER A 213 -4.89 20.21 6.91
C SER A 213 -4.91 18.68 6.94
N LEU A 214 -3.80 18.04 7.33
CA LEU A 214 -3.71 16.59 7.35
C LEU A 214 -4.76 15.95 8.25
N VAL A 215 -5.37 14.88 7.74
CA VAL A 215 -6.38 14.06 8.43
C VAL A 215 -5.80 12.80 9.07
N VAL A 216 -4.48 12.64 8.99
CA VAL A 216 -3.69 11.57 9.60
C VAL A 216 -2.40 12.14 10.19
N ARG A 217 -1.78 11.43 11.12
CA ARG A 217 -0.47 11.77 11.72
C ARG A 217 0.42 10.54 11.80
N GLY A 218 1.72 10.73 11.92
CA GLY A 218 2.64 9.65 12.19
C GLY A 218 2.51 9.17 13.63
N THR A 219 2.99 7.95 13.90
CA THR A 219 3.07 7.41 15.25
C THR A 219 4.43 7.70 15.91
N THR A 220 4.42 7.79 17.24
CA THR A 220 5.63 7.86 18.07
C THR A 220 5.98 6.53 18.74
N ARG A 221 5.06 5.56 18.76
CA ARG A 221 5.28 4.24 19.39
C ARG A 221 6.39 3.51 18.65
N GLN A 222 7.47 3.17 19.33
CA GLN A 222 8.51 2.31 18.79
C GLN A 222 8.06 0.84 18.81
N VAL A 223 8.44 0.08 17.79
CA VAL A 223 8.18 -1.36 17.69
C VAL A 223 9.48 -2.06 17.32
N ASP A 224 9.65 -3.26 17.84
CA ASP A 224 10.80 -4.14 17.56
C ASP A 224 10.29 -5.45 16.94
N TRP A 225 9.42 -5.36 15.94
CA TRP A 225 8.86 -6.54 15.28
C TRP A 225 9.98 -7.33 14.59
N ALA A 226 10.12 -8.59 14.97
CA ALA A 226 11.06 -9.52 14.36
C ALA A 226 10.49 -10.93 14.40
N LEU A 227 10.69 -11.68 13.32
CA LEU A 227 10.41 -13.11 13.25
C LEU A 227 11.73 -13.85 13.01
N GLU A 228 12.05 -14.78 13.90
CA GLU A 228 13.30 -15.51 13.87
C GLU A 228 13.32 -16.57 12.76
N PRO A 229 14.48 -16.80 12.11
CA PRO A 229 14.66 -17.91 11.19
C PRO A 229 14.31 -19.26 11.82
N VAL A 230 13.56 -20.08 11.06
CA VAL A 230 13.20 -21.45 11.44
C VAL A 230 13.94 -22.43 10.54
N ASP A 231 14.56 -23.44 11.15
CA ASP A 231 15.28 -24.49 10.41
C ASP A 231 14.36 -25.20 9.42
N GLY A 232 14.82 -25.38 8.18
CA GLY A 232 14.06 -26.04 7.11
C GLY A 232 13.10 -25.13 6.34
N VAL A 233 12.93 -23.86 6.75
CA VAL A 233 12.17 -22.85 5.99
C VAL A 233 13.10 -22.09 5.03
N ASP A 234 12.60 -21.75 3.85
CA ASP A 234 13.38 -21.05 2.81
C ASP A 234 13.95 -19.71 3.32
N PRO A 235 15.28 -19.49 3.26
CA PRO A 235 15.91 -18.24 3.69
C PRO A 235 15.43 -16.98 2.94
N ARG A 236 14.86 -17.11 1.74
CA ARG A 236 14.21 -16.00 1.01
C ARG A 236 13.06 -15.40 1.80
N LEU A 237 12.31 -16.22 2.53
CA LEU A 237 11.18 -15.77 3.34
C LEU A 237 11.62 -14.81 4.44
N PHE A 238 12.73 -15.09 5.13
CA PHE A 238 13.24 -14.20 6.18
C PHE A 238 13.86 -12.90 5.65
N ARG A 239 14.34 -12.88 4.41
CA ARG A 239 14.73 -11.64 3.73
C ARG A 239 13.51 -10.78 3.40
N TRP A 240 12.44 -11.43 2.91
CA TRP A 240 11.16 -10.77 2.66
C TRP A 240 10.53 -10.25 3.96
N LEU A 241 10.41 -11.08 4.99
CA LEU A 241 9.87 -10.68 6.29
C LEU A 241 10.59 -9.46 6.86
N ARG A 242 11.93 -9.42 6.83
CA ARG A 242 12.68 -8.25 7.33
C ARG A 242 12.29 -6.96 6.61
N GLN A 243 12.20 -7.01 5.28
CA GLN A 243 11.80 -5.85 4.48
C GLN A 243 10.34 -5.48 4.71
N ALA A 244 9.45 -6.48 4.81
CA ALA A 244 8.02 -6.29 5.03
C ALA A 244 7.70 -5.69 6.40
N LEU A 245 8.33 -6.17 7.48
CA LEU A 245 8.14 -5.65 8.83
C LEU A 245 8.60 -4.19 8.95
N ASP A 246 9.72 -3.87 8.31
CA ASP A 246 10.28 -2.53 8.24
C ASP A 246 9.40 -1.56 7.39
N ASP A 247 8.86 -2.05 6.28
CA ASP A 247 7.89 -1.29 5.49
C ASP A 247 6.57 -1.06 6.26
N LEU A 248 6.03 -2.08 6.94
CA LEU A 248 4.83 -1.95 7.78
C LEU A 248 5.03 -0.96 8.92
N ASP A 249 6.20 -1.00 9.58
CA ASP A 249 6.55 -0.04 10.63
C ASP A 249 6.56 1.40 10.09
N ALA A 250 7.10 1.61 8.89
CA ALA A 250 7.13 2.93 8.25
C ALA A 250 5.77 3.40 7.71
N LEU A 251 4.79 2.51 7.56
CA LEU A 251 3.43 2.82 7.07
C LEU A 251 2.42 3.09 8.20
N ARG A 252 2.82 3.06 9.48
CA ARG A 252 1.88 3.30 10.60
C ARG A 252 1.44 4.76 10.69
N LEU A 253 0.13 4.96 10.80
CA LEU A 253 -0.54 6.25 10.95
C LEU A 253 -1.49 6.23 12.16
N THR A 254 -1.90 7.41 12.61
CA THR A 254 -3.00 7.63 13.55
C THR A 254 -3.96 8.70 13.04
N LEU A 255 -5.15 8.79 13.63
CA LEU A 255 -6.03 9.94 13.45
C LEU A 255 -5.53 11.12 14.32
N PRO A 256 -5.73 12.39 13.90
CA PRO A 256 -5.37 13.56 14.69
C PRO A 256 -5.95 13.51 16.12
N GLY A 257 -5.09 13.67 17.12
CA GLY A 257 -5.48 13.65 18.54
C GLY A 257 -5.84 12.27 19.08
N ASN A 258 -5.60 11.20 18.33
CA ASN A 258 -5.91 9.82 18.72
C ASN A 258 -4.64 8.95 18.77
N PRO A 259 -4.46 8.09 19.79
CA PRO A 259 -3.32 7.18 19.88
C PRO A 259 -3.50 5.87 19.08
N ASP A 260 -4.71 5.55 18.61
CA ASP A 260 -5.00 4.32 17.88
C ASP A 260 -4.31 4.34 16.50
N GLU A 261 -3.48 3.32 16.28
CA GLU A 261 -2.71 3.12 15.05
C GLU A 261 -3.44 2.26 14.01
N PHE A 262 -3.17 2.53 12.75
CA PHE A 262 -3.52 1.69 11.60
C PHE A 262 -2.41 1.77 10.55
N PHE A 263 -2.41 0.86 9.59
CA PHE A 263 -1.49 0.94 8.45
C PHE A 263 -2.08 1.80 7.35
N ALA A 264 -1.31 2.74 6.81
CA ALA A 264 -1.65 3.39 5.54
C ALA A 264 -1.75 2.33 4.43
N ALA A 265 -2.63 2.51 3.44
CA ALA A 265 -2.76 1.55 2.34
C ALA A 265 -1.43 1.38 1.59
N GLY A 266 -0.86 2.47 1.07
CA GLY A 266 0.50 2.42 0.53
C GLY A 266 0.98 3.70 -0.12
N ALA A 267 2.29 3.75 -0.33
CA ALA A 267 2.99 4.90 -0.87
C ALA A 267 3.19 4.73 -2.39
N PRO A 268 2.92 5.76 -3.22
CA PRO A 268 2.60 7.13 -2.81
C PRO A 268 1.12 7.50 -2.83
N TRP A 269 0.28 6.76 -3.55
CA TRP A 269 -1.06 7.21 -3.94
C TRP A 269 -2.13 7.11 -2.85
N PHE A 270 -1.93 6.18 -1.93
CA PHE A 270 -2.93 5.77 -0.94
C PHE A 270 -2.35 5.89 0.47
N PHE A 271 -1.57 6.96 0.71
CA PHE A 271 -0.80 7.14 1.94
C PHE A 271 -1.63 7.77 3.07
N THR A 272 -2.80 7.18 3.31
CA THR A 272 -3.81 7.61 4.29
C THR A 272 -4.63 6.39 4.76
N LEU A 273 -5.66 6.61 5.57
CA LEU A 273 -6.60 5.57 6.01
C LEU A 273 -7.46 5.08 4.83
N PHE A 274 -7.33 3.80 4.51
CA PHE A 274 -8.28 3.02 3.71
C PHE A 274 -8.80 1.89 4.59
N GLY A 275 -10.11 1.82 4.80
CA GLY A 275 -10.71 0.90 5.77
C GLY A 275 -10.45 -0.55 5.43
N ARG A 276 -10.78 -0.96 4.20
CA ARG A 276 -10.53 -2.33 3.72
C ARG A 276 -9.06 -2.72 3.80
N ASP A 277 -8.16 -1.88 3.28
CA ASP A 277 -6.72 -2.14 3.27
C ASP A 277 -6.17 -2.28 4.69
N SER A 278 -6.60 -1.39 5.60
CA SER A 278 -6.20 -1.42 7.01
C SER A 278 -6.68 -2.70 7.69
N LEU A 279 -7.93 -3.11 7.42
CA LEU A 279 -8.52 -4.34 7.95
C LEU A 279 -7.75 -5.57 7.47
N TRP A 280 -7.49 -5.69 6.16
CA TRP A 280 -6.73 -6.81 5.62
C TRP A 280 -5.28 -6.81 6.10
N ALA A 281 -4.59 -5.67 6.09
CA ALA A 281 -3.23 -5.58 6.59
C ALA A 281 -3.16 -6.02 8.06
N ALA A 282 -4.05 -5.53 8.92
CA ALA A 282 -4.12 -5.94 10.33
C ALA A 282 -4.48 -7.43 10.49
N ARG A 283 -5.41 -7.94 9.67
CA ARG A 283 -5.82 -9.35 9.68
C ARG A 283 -4.69 -10.30 9.28
N LEU A 284 -3.92 -9.96 8.24
CA LEU A 284 -2.77 -10.75 7.79
C LEU A 284 -1.57 -10.61 8.74
N PHE A 285 -1.52 -9.53 9.53
CA PHE A 285 -0.45 -9.24 10.49
C PHE A 285 -0.74 -9.76 11.92
N LEU A 286 -1.92 -10.33 12.14
CA LEU A 286 -2.48 -10.62 13.47
C LEU A 286 -1.55 -11.47 14.35
N SER A 287 -0.81 -12.43 13.78
CA SER A 287 0.12 -13.29 14.52
C SER A 287 1.39 -12.59 15.02
N VAL A 288 1.70 -11.40 14.51
CA VAL A 288 2.88 -10.61 14.87
C VAL A 288 2.55 -9.58 15.96
N ASP A 289 1.48 -8.81 15.78
CA ASP A 289 1.03 -7.80 16.75
C ASP A 289 -0.50 -7.69 16.76
N PRO A 290 -1.20 -8.45 17.64
CA PRO A 290 -2.65 -8.30 17.83
C PRO A 290 -3.07 -6.89 18.25
N GLY A 291 -2.16 -6.10 18.82
CA GLY A 291 -2.41 -4.70 19.18
C GLY A 291 -2.72 -3.82 17.97
N MET A 292 -2.12 -4.11 16.81
CA MET A 292 -2.44 -3.40 15.56
C MET A 292 -3.88 -3.67 15.10
N ALA A 293 -4.39 -4.89 15.29
CA ALA A 293 -5.79 -5.21 15.00
C ALA A 293 -6.74 -4.46 15.95
N ALA A 294 -6.47 -4.49 17.26
CA ALA A 294 -7.27 -3.77 18.25
C ALA A 294 -7.32 -2.26 17.98
N SER A 295 -6.18 -1.64 17.68
CA SER A 295 -6.09 -0.22 17.33
C SER A 295 -6.79 0.11 16.01
N THR A 296 -6.64 -0.72 14.97
CA THR A 296 -7.33 -0.53 13.68
C THR A 296 -8.85 -0.59 13.85
N LEU A 297 -9.35 -1.56 14.62
CA LEU A 297 -10.78 -1.71 14.93
C LEU A 297 -11.34 -0.46 15.61
N ARG A 298 -10.62 0.09 16.60
CA ARG A 298 -11.03 1.34 17.29
C ARG A 298 -10.96 2.56 16.37
N ALA A 299 -9.92 2.69 15.55
CA ALA A 299 -9.79 3.81 14.62
C ALA A 299 -10.95 3.84 13.61
N LEU A 300 -11.28 2.68 13.02
CA LEU A 300 -12.40 2.55 12.07
C LEU A 300 -13.76 2.64 12.74
N GLY A 301 -13.94 2.08 13.95
CA GLY A 301 -15.19 2.16 14.69
C GLY A 301 -15.59 3.60 15.04
N ARG A 302 -14.62 4.50 15.25
CA ARG A 302 -14.87 5.94 15.45
C ARG A 302 -15.40 6.65 14.20
N LEU A 303 -15.15 6.08 13.03
CA LEU A 303 -15.58 6.59 11.73
C LEU A 303 -16.72 5.73 11.16
N GLN A 304 -17.40 4.93 11.98
CA GLN A 304 -18.56 4.16 11.53
C GLN A 304 -19.68 5.12 11.11
N GLY A 305 -20.28 4.84 9.96
CA GLY A 305 -21.41 5.59 9.44
C GLY A 305 -22.58 5.60 10.41
N SER A 306 -23.24 6.74 10.53
CA SER A 306 -24.39 6.93 11.43
C SER A 306 -25.59 7.55 10.71
N THR A 307 -25.41 8.01 9.48
CA THR A 307 -26.44 8.64 8.65
C THR A 307 -26.48 7.98 7.27
N ALA A 308 -27.63 8.04 6.61
CA ALA A 308 -27.75 7.66 5.20
C ALA A 308 -27.46 8.90 4.33
N ASP A 309 -26.35 8.90 3.61
CA ASP A 309 -25.97 9.97 2.67
C ASP A 309 -25.38 9.38 1.38
N PRO A 310 -26.14 9.40 0.26
CA PRO A 310 -25.65 8.91 -1.03
C PRO A 310 -24.39 9.62 -1.53
N ALA A 311 -24.17 10.90 -1.17
CA ALA A 311 -23.01 11.65 -1.67
C ALA A 311 -21.67 11.10 -1.13
N THR A 312 -21.68 10.59 0.10
CA THR A 312 -20.54 9.93 0.74
C THR A 312 -20.65 8.41 0.69
N ALA A 313 -21.75 7.86 0.16
CA ALA A 313 -22.14 6.46 0.24
C ALA A 313 -22.25 5.93 1.69
N GLU A 314 -22.46 6.84 2.65
CA GLU A 314 -22.58 6.52 4.08
C GLU A 314 -23.93 5.88 4.35
N GLU A 315 -23.91 4.82 5.15
CA GLU A 315 -25.09 4.17 5.69
C GLU A 315 -24.85 3.89 7.19
N PRO A 316 -25.90 3.91 8.03
CA PRO A 316 -25.76 3.56 9.44
C PRO A 316 -25.15 2.16 9.62
N GLY A 317 -24.07 2.08 10.41
CA GLY A 317 -23.35 0.83 10.68
C GLY A 317 -22.20 0.51 9.71
N LYS A 318 -22.13 1.19 8.56
CA LYS A 318 -21.12 0.93 7.52
C LYS A 318 -19.74 1.45 7.92
N ILE A 319 -18.69 0.68 7.60
CA ILE A 319 -17.30 1.10 7.82
C ILE A 319 -16.77 1.87 6.62
N VAL A 320 -16.01 2.94 6.88
CA VAL A 320 -15.45 3.86 5.88
C VAL A 320 -14.55 3.15 4.84
N HIS A 321 -14.62 3.59 3.59
CA HIS A 321 -13.70 3.17 2.52
C HIS A 321 -12.38 3.92 2.64
N GLU A 322 -12.39 5.26 2.59
CA GLU A 322 -11.17 6.07 2.71
C GLU A 322 -11.42 7.42 3.39
N LEU A 323 -10.35 8.00 3.95
CA LEU A 323 -10.31 9.34 4.53
C LEU A 323 -9.16 10.14 3.89
N ARG A 324 -9.47 11.31 3.35
CA ARG A 324 -8.54 12.27 2.73
C ARG A 324 -8.74 13.68 3.27
N ALA A 325 -7.74 14.53 3.07
CA ALA A 325 -7.81 15.94 3.47
C ALA A 325 -8.73 16.77 2.57
N GLY A 326 -8.94 16.34 1.33
CA GLY A 326 -9.79 17.01 0.35
C GLY A 326 -10.46 16.04 -0.61
N THR A 327 -11.36 16.57 -1.43
CA THR A 327 -12.05 15.80 -2.49
C THR A 327 -11.03 15.26 -3.49
N LEU A 328 -11.09 13.96 -3.74
CA LEU A 328 -10.32 13.31 -4.80
C LEU A 328 -11.07 13.46 -6.12
N THR A 329 -10.40 13.95 -7.16
CA THR A 329 -10.99 14.03 -8.50
C THR A 329 -10.11 13.33 -9.52
N MET A 330 -10.73 12.51 -10.37
CA MET A 330 -10.07 11.82 -11.48
C MET A 330 -10.89 12.06 -12.76
N PRO A 331 -10.72 13.23 -13.42
CA PRO A 331 -11.59 13.64 -14.52
C PRO A 331 -11.61 12.68 -15.71
N GLY A 332 -10.50 11.97 -15.96
CA GLY A 332 -10.42 10.97 -17.03
C GLY A 332 -11.29 9.73 -16.79
N GLU A 333 -11.66 9.47 -15.54
CA GLU A 333 -12.47 8.32 -15.12
C GLU A 333 -13.88 8.73 -14.68
N GLY A 334 -14.18 10.04 -14.64
CA GLY A 334 -15.47 10.55 -14.17
C GLY A 334 -15.67 10.45 -12.65
N ILE A 335 -14.61 10.18 -11.88
CA ILE A 335 -14.68 9.95 -10.44
C ILE A 335 -14.47 11.26 -9.66
N SER A 336 -15.31 11.49 -8.65
CA SER A 336 -15.21 12.56 -7.66
C SER A 336 -15.65 12.05 -6.29
N LEU A 337 -14.69 11.80 -5.41
CA LEU A 337 -14.94 11.22 -4.08
C LEU A 337 -14.82 12.28 -2.98
N PRO A 338 -15.78 12.36 -2.05
CA PRO A 338 -15.69 13.27 -0.91
C PRO A 338 -14.53 12.89 0.03
N PRO A 339 -14.05 13.82 0.88
CA PRO A 339 -12.94 13.56 1.79
C PRO A 339 -13.16 12.38 2.75
N LEU A 340 -14.41 12.13 3.14
CA LEU A 340 -14.82 10.95 3.91
C LEU A 340 -15.78 10.16 3.03
N TYR A 341 -15.37 8.99 2.58
CA TYR A 341 -16.10 8.19 1.60
C TYR A 341 -16.29 6.76 2.08
N TYR A 342 -17.49 6.20 1.86
CA TYR A 342 -17.94 4.90 2.35
C TYR A 342 -18.31 3.94 1.21
N GLY A 343 -17.83 4.18 -0.02
CA GLY A 343 -18.05 3.29 -1.17
C GLY A 343 -17.27 1.98 -1.09
N THR A 344 -17.57 1.17 -0.08
CA THR A 344 -17.02 -0.16 0.18
C THR A 344 -18.14 -1.08 0.67
N VAL A 345 -18.29 -2.24 0.04
CA VAL A 345 -19.28 -3.24 0.46
C VAL A 345 -18.65 -4.29 1.40
N ASP A 346 -17.32 -4.42 1.37
CA ASP A 346 -16.56 -5.47 2.06
C ASP A 346 -15.97 -5.03 3.41
N ALA A 347 -15.72 -3.73 3.64
CA ALA A 347 -15.08 -3.28 4.89
C ALA A 347 -15.89 -3.63 6.14
N THR A 348 -17.21 -3.49 6.11
CA THR A 348 -18.07 -3.77 7.27
C THR A 348 -18.03 -5.23 7.73
N PRO A 349 -18.26 -6.25 6.87
CA PRO A 349 -18.11 -7.64 7.29
C PRO A 349 -16.66 -8.01 7.65
N LEU A 350 -15.66 -7.39 7.01
CA LEU A 350 -14.25 -7.57 7.38
C LEU A 350 -13.92 -7.01 8.77
N TRP A 351 -14.53 -5.89 9.18
CA TRP A 351 -14.35 -5.31 10.51
C TRP A 351 -14.88 -6.25 11.60
N ILE A 352 -16.07 -6.82 11.41
CA ILE A 352 -16.66 -7.81 12.34
C ILE A 352 -15.74 -9.04 12.42
N THR A 353 -15.29 -9.53 11.28
CA THR A 353 -14.38 -10.69 11.22
C THR A 353 -13.09 -10.42 11.98
N LEU A 354 -12.46 -9.25 11.77
CA LEU A 354 -11.23 -8.89 12.47
C LEU A 354 -11.45 -8.76 13.99
N LEU A 355 -12.59 -8.23 14.45
CA LEU A 355 -12.91 -8.17 15.88
C LEU A 355 -12.95 -9.55 16.52
N THR A 356 -13.60 -10.51 15.85
CA THR A 356 -13.67 -11.89 16.35
C THR A 356 -12.31 -12.58 16.34
N GLU A 357 -11.51 -12.41 15.28
CA GLU A 357 -10.15 -12.96 15.22
C GLU A 357 -9.22 -12.29 16.24
N ALA A 358 -9.37 -10.99 16.50
CA ALA A 358 -8.62 -10.28 17.54
C ALA A 358 -8.96 -10.79 18.95
N HIS A 359 -10.23 -11.08 19.22
CA HIS A 359 -10.65 -11.73 20.47
C HIS A 359 -10.00 -13.11 20.63
N GLU A 360 -10.05 -13.94 19.58
CA GLU A 360 -9.39 -15.26 19.55
C GLU A 360 -7.87 -15.15 19.76
N ALA A 361 -7.26 -14.08 19.25
CA ALA A 361 -5.84 -13.77 19.42
C ALA A 361 -5.49 -13.15 20.79
N GLY A 362 -6.46 -13.01 21.70
CA GLY A 362 -6.24 -12.57 23.08
C GLY A 362 -6.45 -11.09 23.34
N MET A 363 -7.15 -10.36 22.46
CA MET A 363 -7.61 -9.00 22.76
C MET A 363 -8.41 -9.00 24.07
N PRO A 364 -8.12 -8.10 25.04
CA PRO A 364 -8.79 -8.10 26.33
C PRO A 364 -10.30 -7.99 26.20
N GLU A 365 -11.03 -8.86 26.91
CA GLU A 365 -12.51 -8.92 26.82
C GLU A 365 -13.18 -7.57 27.07
N ALA A 366 -12.66 -6.76 28.00
CA ALA A 366 -13.18 -5.42 28.26
C ALA A 366 -13.10 -4.51 27.02
N GLU A 367 -11.99 -4.56 26.27
CA GLU A 367 -11.84 -3.77 25.04
C GLU A 367 -12.74 -4.31 23.91
N VAL A 368 -12.96 -5.62 23.85
CA VAL A 368 -13.93 -6.22 22.92
C VAL A 368 -15.35 -5.76 23.26
N ARG A 369 -15.71 -5.76 24.54
CA ARG A 369 -17.02 -5.29 25.02
C ARG A 369 -17.27 -3.82 24.71
N ASP A 370 -16.25 -2.97 24.79
CA ASP A 370 -16.34 -1.55 24.40
C ASP A 370 -16.67 -1.37 22.90
N LEU A 371 -16.36 -2.37 22.06
CA LEU A 371 -16.63 -2.37 20.62
C LEU A 371 -17.94 -3.06 20.22
N LEU A 372 -18.68 -3.67 21.16
CA LEU A 372 -19.95 -4.34 20.87
C LEU A 372 -21.01 -3.42 20.27
N PRO A 373 -21.17 -2.14 20.69
CA PRO A 373 -22.13 -1.24 20.03
C PRO A 373 -21.83 -1.08 18.54
N THR A 374 -20.57 -0.82 18.18
CA THR A 374 -20.12 -0.73 16.79
C THR A 374 -20.35 -2.03 16.04
N MET A 375 -20.08 -3.18 16.67
CA MET A 375 -20.32 -4.49 16.07
C MET A 375 -21.81 -4.74 15.79
N HIS A 376 -22.70 -4.38 16.71
CA HIS A 376 -24.14 -4.53 16.52
C HIS A 376 -24.65 -3.68 15.35
N ASP A 377 -24.23 -2.41 15.27
CA ASP A 377 -24.60 -1.53 14.15
C ASP A 377 -24.06 -2.08 12.81
N ALA A 378 -22.83 -2.62 12.81
CA ALA A 378 -22.24 -3.25 11.64
C ALA A 378 -22.98 -4.53 11.20
N LEU A 379 -23.41 -5.37 12.16
CA LEU A 379 -24.20 -6.58 11.90
C LEU A 379 -25.58 -6.24 11.36
N ASP A 380 -26.23 -5.23 11.94
CA ASP A 380 -27.52 -4.75 11.47
C ASP A 380 -27.41 -4.19 10.05
N TRP A 381 -26.31 -3.48 9.72
CA TRP A 381 -26.01 -3.08 8.33
C TRP A 381 -25.87 -4.30 7.42
N VAL A 382 -25.03 -5.29 7.75
CA VAL A 382 -24.84 -6.50 6.93
C VAL A 382 -26.16 -7.21 6.63
N ILE A 383 -27.05 -7.33 7.62
CA ILE A 383 -28.35 -7.98 7.45
C ILE A 383 -29.31 -7.11 6.62
N ALA A 384 -29.31 -5.80 6.83
CA ALA A 384 -30.22 -4.87 6.17
C ALA A 384 -29.83 -4.58 4.70
N SER A 385 -28.53 -4.62 4.38
CA SER A 385 -28.00 -4.44 3.02
C SER A 385 -28.24 -5.65 2.11
N ALA A 386 -28.72 -6.76 2.65
CA ALA A 386 -29.18 -7.88 1.85
C ALA A 386 -30.48 -7.52 1.12
N ASN A 387 -30.44 -7.48 -0.21
CA ASN A 387 -31.58 -7.06 -1.05
C ASN A 387 -32.71 -8.11 -1.12
N ALA A 388 -33.67 -7.94 -2.03
CA ALA A 388 -34.83 -8.83 -2.15
C ALA A 388 -34.46 -10.29 -2.49
N ASP A 389 -33.31 -10.51 -3.13
CA ASP A 389 -32.72 -11.84 -3.36
C ASP A 389 -31.80 -12.30 -2.21
N GLY A 390 -31.60 -11.41 -1.23
CA GLY A 390 -30.90 -11.58 0.03
C GLY A 390 -29.36 -11.51 -0.08
N PHE A 391 -28.82 -11.01 -1.18
CA PHE A 391 -27.37 -10.79 -1.30
C PHE A 391 -27.01 -9.33 -1.01
N LEU A 392 -25.80 -9.14 -0.50
CA LEU A 392 -25.22 -7.80 -0.40
C LEU A 392 -24.75 -7.40 -1.80
N ASP A 393 -25.30 -6.33 -2.33
CA ASP A 393 -24.84 -5.71 -3.57
C ASP A 393 -24.46 -4.25 -3.35
N TYR A 394 -23.88 -3.65 -4.40
CA TYR A 394 -23.57 -2.23 -4.41
C TYR A 394 -23.98 -1.61 -5.73
N VAL A 395 -24.23 -0.30 -5.66
CA VAL A 395 -24.39 0.59 -6.80
C VAL A 395 -23.92 1.98 -6.40
N ASP A 396 -23.28 2.69 -7.32
CA ASP A 396 -23.04 4.12 -7.15
C ASP A 396 -24.30 4.90 -7.55
N GLU A 397 -25.03 5.42 -6.56
CA GLU A 397 -26.24 6.22 -6.78
C GLU A 397 -25.94 7.61 -7.37
N THR A 398 -24.70 8.08 -7.26
CA THR A 398 -24.31 9.44 -7.65
C THR A 398 -23.88 9.54 -9.11
N GLY A 399 -23.42 8.43 -9.69
CA GLY A 399 -22.83 8.36 -11.03
C GLY A 399 -21.41 8.94 -11.15
N HIS A 400 -20.81 9.36 -10.03
CA HIS A 400 -19.44 9.88 -9.95
C HIS A 400 -18.62 9.27 -8.80
N GLY A 401 -19.17 8.28 -8.10
CA GLY A 401 -18.47 7.48 -7.10
C GLY A 401 -17.72 6.30 -7.74
N LEU A 402 -17.28 5.35 -6.92
CA LEU A 402 -16.70 4.10 -7.41
C LEU A 402 -17.81 3.20 -7.98
N SER A 403 -17.67 2.81 -9.25
CA SER A 403 -18.61 1.88 -9.88
C SER A 403 -18.50 0.46 -9.33
N ASN A 404 -17.32 0.07 -8.81
CA ASN A 404 -17.08 -1.18 -8.10
C ASN A 404 -16.63 -0.90 -6.67
N GLN A 405 -17.30 -1.51 -5.69
CA GLN A 405 -17.08 -1.23 -4.25
C GLN A 405 -16.49 -2.42 -3.46
N GLY A 406 -16.08 -3.48 -4.16
CA GLY A 406 -15.25 -4.54 -3.58
C GLY A 406 -13.76 -4.22 -3.72
N TRP A 407 -12.89 -5.16 -3.34
CA TRP A 407 -11.44 -4.97 -3.45
C TRP A 407 -10.95 -4.77 -4.89
N LYS A 408 -11.64 -5.36 -5.88
CA LYS A 408 -11.42 -5.07 -7.30
C LYS A 408 -12.24 -3.85 -7.74
N ASP A 409 -11.81 -2.67 -7.31
CA ASP A 409 -12.58 -1.41 -7.46
C ASP A 409 -12.36 -0.66 -8.79
N SER A 410 -11.56 -1.19 -9.73
CA SER A 410 -11.45 -0.58 -11.07
C SER A 410 -12.75 -0.73 -11.85
N GLY A 411 -13.09 0.27 -12.68
CA GLY A 411 -14.36 0.26 -13.43
C GLY A 411 -14.52 -0.88 -14.43
N ASP A 412 -13.42 -1.55 -14.79
CA ASP A 412 -13.38 -2.67 -15.71
C ASP A 412 -13.21 -4.04 -15.02
N SER A 413 -13.34 -4.13 -13.68
CA SER A 413 -12.97 -5.36 -12.96
C SER A 413 -13.98 -6.51 -13.09
N ILE A 414 -15.27 -6.20 -13.24
CA ILE A 414 -16.36 -7.20 -13.25
C ILE A 414 -16.81 -7.44 -14.68
N GLN A 415 -16.17 -8.43 -15.31
CA GLN A 415 -16.37 -8.78 -16.72
C GLN A 415 -17.01 -10.16 -16.87
N TRP A 416 -17.85 -10.33 -17.87
CA TRP A 416 -18.23 -11.61 -18.45
C TRP A 416 -17.03 -12.28 -19.12
N ARG A 417 -17.12 -13.58 -19.34
CA ARG A 417 -16.02 -14.36 -19.90
C ARG A 417 -15.57 -13.87 -21.29
N ASP A 418 -16.45 -13.20 -22.04
CA ASP A 418 -16.16 -12.59 -23.34
C ASP A 418 -15.49 -11.21 -23.26
N GLY A 419 -15.30 -10.66 -22.05
CA GLY A 419 -14.71 -9.35 -21.78
C GLY A 419 -15.71 -8.19 -21.72
N SER A 420 -17.02 -8.44 -21.92
CA SER A 420 -18.04 -7.41 -21.71
C SER A 420 -18.27 -7.14 -20.22
N LEU A 421 -18.71 -5.93 -19.86
CA LEU A 421 -18.91 -5.56 -18.46
C LEU A 421 -20.28 -6.01 -17.93
N ALA A 422 -20.33 -6.41 -16.66
CA ALA A 422 -21.58 -6.63 -15.96
C ALA A 422 -22.25 -5.29 -15.60
N ASP A 423 -23.58 -5.24 -15.69
CA ASP A 423 -24.35 -4.06 -15.30
C ASP A 423 -24.71 -4.14 -13.81
N GLY A 424 -24.49 -3.03 -13.08
CA GLY A 424 -24.86 -2.93 -11.66
C GLY A 424 -26.37 -2.74 -11.42
N PRO A 425 -26.88 -3.03 -10.20
CA PRO A 425 -26.13 -3.41 -8.99
C PRO A 425 -25.39 -4.74 -9.10
N ILE A 426 -24.25 -4.87 -8.41
CA ILE A 426 -23.37 -6.05 -8.47
C ILE A 426 -23.30 -6.71 -7.09
N ALA A 427 -23.61 -8.00 -7.00
CA ALA A 427 -23.42 -8.80 -5.81
C ALA A 427 -22.16 -9.68 -5.92
N LEU A 428 -21.07 -9.29 -5.27
CA LEU A 428 -19.78 -9.99 -5.35
C LEU A 428 -19.75 -11.27 -4.50
N SER A 429 -19.11 -12.31 -5.03
CA SER A 429 -19.02 -13.61 -4.37
C SER A 429 -18.24 -13.57 -3.05
N GLU A 430 -17.06 -12.96 -3.04
CA GLU A 430 -16.20 -12.88 -1.86
C GLU A 430 -16.86 -12.10 -0.72
N VAL A 431 -17.67 -11.10 -1.05
CA VAL A 431 -18.42 -10.29 -0.08
C VAL A 431 -19.45 -11.16 0.64
N GLN A 432 -20.12 -12.07 -0.07
CA GLN A 432 -21.03 -13.01 0.56
C GLN A 432 -20.26 -13.98 1.47
N GLY A 433 -19.06 -14.40 1.07
CA GLY A 433 -18.15 -15.18 1.92
C GLY A 433 -17.75 -14.45 3.20
N TYR A 434 -17.39 -13.17 3.11
CA TYR A 434 -17.06 -12.36 4.28
C TYR A 434 -18.26 -12.13 5.19
N ALA A 435 -19.44 -11.86 4.62
CA ALA A 435 -20.66 -11.66 5.39
C ALA A 435 -21.08 -12.95 6.12
N TYR A 436 -20.94 -14.10 5.46
CA TYR A 436 -21.13 -15.41 6.07
C TYR A 436 -20.15 -15.65 7.23
N GLU A 437 -18.84 -15.46 6.99
CA GLU A 437 -17.80 -15.64 8.02
C GLU A 437 -18.04 -14.70 9.21
N ALA A 438 -18.36 -13.43 8.95
CA ALA A 438 -18.67 -12.42 9.95
C ALA A 438 -19.87 -12.83 10.82
N ALA A 439 -20.98 -13.28 10.22
CA ALA A 439 -22.18 -13.67 10.95
C ALA A 439 -21.95 -14.90 11.84
N VAL A 440 -21.26 -15.93 11.32
CA VAL A 440 -20.95 -17.15 12.09
C VAL A 440 -20.02 -16.82 13.26
N ARG A 441 -18.91 -16.11 13.01
CA ARG A 441 -17.94 -15.77 14.05
C ARG A 441 -18.50 -14.80 15.09
N ALA A 442 -19.32 -13.84 14.67
CA ALA A 442 -20.00 -12.94 15.61
C ALA A 442 -20.99 -13.69 16.50
N ALA A 443 -21.69 -14.70 15.97
CA ALA A 443 -22.56 -15.55 16.80
C ALA A 443 -21.77 -16.28 17.89
N ASP A 444 -20.62 -16.83 17.54
CA ASP A 444 -19.74 -17.53 18.50
C ASP A 444 -19.16 -16.57 19.55
N LEU A 445 -18.78 -15.35 19.13
CA LEU A 445 -18.33 -14.31 20.05
C LEU A 445 -19.44 -13.87 21.02
N LEU A 446 -20.67 -13.66 20.52
CA LEU A 446 -21.80 -13.27 21.37
C LEU A 446 -22.11 -14.36 22.41
N ASP A 447 -22.11 -15.63 22.01
CA ASP A 447 -22.27 -16.74 22.96
C ASP A 447 -21.16 -16.78 24.02
N ALA A 448 -19.90 -16.57 23.60
CA ALA A 448 -18.75 -16.53 24.52
C ALA A 448 -18.81 -15.37 25.52
N LEU A 449 -19.41 -14.24 25.12
CA LEU A 449 -19.60 -13.05 25.96
C LEU A 449 -20.93 -13.05 26.74
N GLU A 450 -21.74 -14.11 26.60
CA GLU A 450 -23.09 -14.23 27.15
C GLU A 450 -24.07 -13.13 26.68
N GLU A 451 -23.88 -12.66 25.44
CA GLU A 451 -24.72 -11.67 24.75
C GLU A 451 -25.81 -12.33 23.88
N GLY A 452 -26.92 -11.63 23.66
CA GLY A 452 -28.02 -12.14 22.85
C GLY A 452 -27.81 -11.99 21.33
N GLY A 453 -28.49 -12.83 20.53
CA GLY A 453 -28.58 -12.65 19.06
C GLY A 453 -27.87 -13.71 18.22
N ALA A 454 -27.07 -14.58 18.82
CA ALA A 454 -26.29 -15.61 18.11
C ALA A 454 -27.15 -16.52 17.20
N GLU A 455 -28.29 -17.01 17.68
CA GLU A 455 -29.17 -17.89 16.88
C GLU A 455 -29.72 -17.20 15.63
N ARG A 456 -30.06 -15.90 15.71
CA ARG A 456 -30.52 -15.11 14.57
C ARG A 456 -29.44 -15.04 13.49
N LEU A 457 -28.19 -14.81 13.90
CA LEU A 457 -27.04 -14.72 13.00
C LEU A 457 -26.75 -16.07 12.33
N ARG A 458 -26.78 -17.17 13.09
CA ARG A 458 -26.59 -18.52 12.53
C ARG A 458 -27.66 -18.89 11.51
N SER A 459 -28.93 -18.58 11.79
CA SER A 459 -30.03 -18.79 10.84
C SER A 459 -29.81 -17.98 9.56
N TRP A 460 -29.49 -16.69 9.68
CA TRP A 460 -29.24 -15.82 8.54
C TRP A 460 -28.06 -16.31 7.69
N ALA A 461 -26.96 -16.74 8.33
CA ALA A 461 -25.79 -17.28 7.65
C ALA A 461 -26.11 -18.61 6.93
N ALA A 462 -26.90 -19.50 7.54
CA ALA A 462 -27.33 -20.75 6.90
C ALA A 462 -28.20 -20.50 5.65
N ASP A 463 -29.09 -19.50 5.71
CA ASP A 463 -29.91 -19.09 4.57
C ASP A 463 -29.06 -18.47 3.46
N LEU A 464 -28.10 -17.60 3.78
CA LEU A 464 -27.14 -17.04 2.83
C LEU A 464 -26.34 -18.14 2.11
N ARG A 465 -25.80 -19.10 2.87
CA ARG A 465 -25.05 -20.24 2.33
C ARG A 465 -25.88 -21.06 1.34
N THR A 466 -27.16 -21.29 1.66
CA THR A 466 -28.08 -22.02 0.79
C THR A 466 -28.32 -21.27 -0.52
N ARG A 467 -28.68 -19.98 -0.44
CA ARG A 467 -28.92 -19.14 -1.61
C ARG A 467 -27.68 -18.97 -2.47
N PHE A 468 -26.50 -18.81 -1.85
CA PHE A 468 -25.23 -18.71 -2.56
C PHE A 468 -24.99 -19.93 -3.44
N ARG A 469 -25.13 -21.15 -2.88
CA ARG A 469 -24.95 -22.41 -3.61
C ARG A 469 -25.92 -22.54 -4.80
N GLU A 470 -27.13 -22.02 -4.67
CA GLU A 470 -28.14 -22.07 -5.74
C GLU A 470 -27.87 -21.09 -6.89
N ARG A 471 -27.23 -19.94 -6.62
CA ARG A 471 -27.20 -18.80 -7.55
C ARG A 471 -25.83 -18.47 -8.10
N PHE A 472 -24.75 -18.73 -7.37
CA PHE A 472 -23.41 -18.31 -7.76
C PHE A 472 -22.64 -19.36 -8.57
N TRP A 473 -23.08 -20.61 -8.68
CA TRP A 473 -22.29 -21.62 -9.38
C TRP A 473 -22.47 -21.60 -10.88
N VAL A 474 -21.37 -21.55 -11.61
CA VAL A 474 -21.30 -21.63 -13.07
C VAL A 474 -20.46 -22.83 -13.51
N GLU A 475 -20.62 -23.22 -14.77
CA GLU A 475 -19.80 -24.24 -15.41
C GLU A 475 -19.35 -23.71 -16.78
N THR A 476 -18.04 -23.64 -16.98
CA THR A 476 -17.41 -23.20 -18.23
C THR A 476 -16.45 -24.27 -18.75
N SER A 477 -15.71 -23.98 -19.82
CA SER A 477 -14.66 -24.89 -20.32
C SER A 477 -13.52 -25.13 -19.33
N GLU A 478 -13.32 -24.21 -18.37
CA GLU A 478 -12.28 -24.33 -17.34
C GLU A 478 -12.71 -25.24 -16.18
N GLY A 479 -14.02 -25.33 -15.91
CA GLY A 479 -14.59 -26.18 -14.86
C GLY A 479 -15.84 -25.58 -14.23
N ARG A 480 -16.26 -26.18 -13.10
CA ARG A 480 -17.36 -25.69 -12.26
C ARG A 480 -16.79 -24.89 -11.09
N TYR A 481 -17.26 -23.66 -10.90
CA TYR A 481 -16.78 -22.75 -9.85
C TYR A 481 -17.81 -21.69 -9.49
N PRO A 482 -17.65 -20.99 -8.35
CA PRO A 482 -18.42 -19.79 -8.05
C PRO A 482 -18.09 -18.65 -9.02
N ALA A 483 -19.11 -18.08 -9.66
CA ALA A 483 -19.08 -16.85 -10.42
C ALA A 483 -18.51 -15.71 -9.57
N ILE A 484 -17.83 -14.75 -10.23
CA ILE A 484 -17.30 -13.57 -9.53
C ILE A 484 -18.42 -12.75 -8.88
N ALA A 485 -19.58 -12.65 -9.54
CA ALA A 485 -20.70 -11.84 -9.09
C ALA A 485 -22.06 -12.28 -9.67
N LEU A 486 -23.14 -11.72 -9.13
CA LEU A 486 -24.42 -11.58 -9.84
C LEU A 486 -24.58 -10.15 -10.35
N ASP A 487 -25.08 -10.00 -11.59
CA ASP A 487 -25.42 -8.69 -12.17
C ASP A 487 -26.83 -8.20 -11.76
N ARG A 488 -27.22 -7.03 -12.26
CA ARG A 488 -28.54 -6.43 -11.99
C ARG A 488 -29.74 -7.32 -12.31
N ASP A 489 -29.58 -8.23 -13.27
CA ASP A 489 -30.63 -9.13 -13.75
C ASP A 489 -30.57 -10.48 -12.98
N GLY A 490 -29.71 -10.57 -11.97
CA GLY A 490 -29.47 -11.74 -11.14
C GLY A 490 -28.74 -12.87 -11.87
N ARG A 491 -28.02 -12.56 -12.95
CA ARG A 491 -27.27 -13.51 -13.77
C ARG A 491 -25.85 -13.65 -13.23
N ALA A 492 -25.36 -14.89 -13.18
CA ALA A 492 -24.04 -15.20 -12.66
C ALA A 492 -22.94 -14.86 -13.68
N VAL A 493 -22.06 -13.93 -13.33
CA VAL A 493 -20.94 -13.45 -14.15
C VAL A 493 -19.84 -14.52 -14.18
N ASP A 494 -19.61 -15.10 -15.35
CA ASP A 494 -18.99 -16.42 -15.51
C ASP A 494 -17.45 -16.44 -15.64
N THR A 495 -16.81 -15.28 -15.57
CA THR A 495 -15.34 -15.19 -15.64
C THR A 495 -14.67 -15.84 -14.44
N LEU A 496 -13.73 -16.75 -14.68
CA LEU A 496 -12.85 -17.27 -13.64
C LEU A 496 -11.86 -16.20 -13.19
N THR A 497 -11.93 -15.86 -11.91
CA THR A 497 -11.07 -14.86 -11.26
C THR A 497 -10.57 -15.38 -9.90
N SER A 498 -9.68 -14.64 -9.26
CA SER A 498 -9.20 -14.96 -7.92
C SER A 498 -10.26 -14.87 -6.82
N ASN A 499 -11.39 -14.19 -7.05
CA ASN A 499 -12.43 -13.92 -6.04
C ASN A 499 -12.98 -15.20 -5.40
N ALA A 500 -13.16 -16.27 -6.17
CA ALA A 500 -13.62 -17.55 -5.63
C ALA A 500 -12.65 -18.11 -4.55
N GLY A 501 -11.36 -17.77 -4.63
CA GLY A 501 -10.36 -18.15 -3.63
C GLY A 501 -10.55 -17.48 -2.27
N HIS A 502 -11.22 -16.33 -2.21
CA HIS A 502 -11.54 -15.65 -0.95
C HIS A 502 -12.67 -16.34 -0.18
N LEU A 503 -13.37 -17.30 -0.80
CA LEU A 503 -14.39 -18.13 -0.15
C LEU A 503 -13.76 -19.28 0.67
N LEU A 504 -12.53 -19.66 0.37
CA LEU A 504 -11.82 -20.77 1.00
C LEU A 504 -11.59 -20.49 2.49
N GLY A 505 -11.96 -21.43 3.36
CA GLY A 505 -11.79 -21.32 4.82
C GLY A 505 -12.80 -20.39 5.52
N THR A 506 -13.74 -19.81 4.79
CA THR A 506 -14.86 -19.02 5.36
C THR A 506 -15.98 -19.92 5.90
N GLY A 507 -16.09 -21.16 5.38
CA GLY A 507 -17.16 -22.10 5.68
C GLY A 507 -18.41 -21.98 4.78
N ILE A 508 -18.46 -20.99 3.87
CA ILE A 508 -19.59 -20.87 2.94
C ILE A 508 -19.61 -22.02 1.93
N LEU A 509 -18.43 -22.46 1.49
CA LEU A 509 -18.24 -23.66 0.68
C LEU A 509 -18.18 -24.91 1.57
N ASP A 510 -18.51 -26.08 1.02
CA ASP A 510 -18.15 -27.35 1.65
C ASP A 510 -16.72 -27.79 1.27
N PRO A 511 -16.12 -28.80 1.95
CA PRO A 511 -14.73 -29.18 1.71
C PRO A 511 -14.42 -29.69 0.29
N ASP A 512 -15.40 -30.27 -0.41
CA ASP A 512 -15.21 -30.73 -1.79
C ASP A 512 -15.25 -29.51 -2.73
N GLU A 513 -16.20 -28.59 -2.52
CA GLU A 513 -16.29 -27.30 -3.22
C GLU A 513 -15.01 -26.44 -3.01
N GLU A 514 -14.44 -26.42 -1.81
CA GLU A 514 -13.16 -25.75 -1.53
C GLU A 514 -11.99 -26.35 -2.30
N ARG A 515 -11.95 -27.68 -2.42
CA ARG A 515 -10.92 -28.39 -3.19
C ARG A 515 -11.04 -28.09 -4.68
N ASP A 516 -12.25 -28.14 -5.24
CA ASP A 516 -12.48 -27.86 -6.66
C ASP A 516 -12.01 -26.45 -7.03
N VAL A 517 -12.33 -25.45 -6.19
CA VAL A 517 -11.86 -24.08 -6.37
C VAL A 517 -10.34 -23.99 -6.24
N ALA A 518 -9.73 -24.65 -5.25
CA ALA A 518 -8.28 -24.63 -5.07
C ALA A 518 -7.53 -25.26 -6.25
N ASP A 519 -8.02 -26.38 -6.80
CA ASP A 519 -7.45 -27.06 -7.98
C ASP A 519 -7.45 -26.13 -9.21
N LEU A 520 -8.51 -25.36 -9.42
CA LEU A 520 -8.58 -24.36 -10.49
C LEU A 520 -7.58 -23.22 -10.31
N LEU A 521 -7.47 -22.68 -9.09
CA LEU A 521 -6.63 -21.51 -8.82
C LEU A 521 -5.13 -21.80 -8.87
N VAL A 522 -4.71 -23.04 -8.57
CA VAL A 522 -3.31 -23.47 -8.77
C VAL A 522 -3.03 -23.93 -10.21
N GLY A 523 -4.05 -23.93 -11.08
CA GLY A 523 -3.93 -24.24 -12.50
C GLY A 523 -3.17 -23.15 -13.29
N PRO A 524 -2.66 -23.49 -14.48
CA PRO A 524 -1.75 -22.63 -15.26
C PRO A 524 -2.39 -21.33 -15.76
N SER A 525 -3.72 -21.28 -15.91
CA SER A 525 -4.43 -20.06 -16.29
C SER A 525 -4.52 -19.04 -15.16
N MET A 526 -4.38 -19.47 -13.90
CA MET A 526 -4.50 -18.63 -12.71
C MET A 526 -3.16 -18.44 -11.99
N ALA A 527 -2.47 -19.51 -11.62
CA ALA A 527 -1.15 -19.43 -10.99
C ALA A 527 -0.07 -19.10 -12.04
N SER A 528 0.54 -17.91 -11.94
CA SER A 528 1.53 -17.45 -12.91
C SER A 528 2.94 -18.02 -12.66
N GLY A 529 3.18 -18.57 -11.46
CA GLY A 529 4.52 -18.84 -10.94
C GLY A 529 5.17 -17.64 -10.25
N PHE A 530 4.53 -16.46 -10.28
CA PHE A 530 4.87 -15.28 -9.48
C PHE A 530 3.73 -14.86 -8.53
N GLY A 531 2.74 -15.74 -8.33
CA GLY A 531 1.53 -15.52 -7.53
C GLY A 531 0.26 -15.86 -8.31
N LEU A 532 -0.89 -15.43 -7.80
CA LEU A 532 -2.21 -15.69 -8.38
C LEU A 532 -2.64 -14.51 -9.26
N ARG A 533 -3.01 -14.79 -10.52
CA ARG A 533 -3.60 -13.78 -11.41
C ARG A 533 -5.00 -13.41 -10.93
N THR A 534 -5.34 -12.15 -11.12
CA THR A 534 -6.69 -11.63 -10.85
C THR A 534 -7.75 -12.19 -11.79
N MET A 535 -7.35 -12.64 -12.99
CA MET A 535 -8.24 -13.16 -14.02
C MET A 535 -7.56 -14.30 -14.79
N SER A 536 -8.33 -15.32 -15.17
CA SER A 536 -7.87 -16.44 -16.00
C SER A 536 -7.34 -15.94 -17.34
N THR A 537 -6.21 -16.50 -17.80
CA THR A 537 -5.66 -16.24 -19.13
C THR A 537 -6.60 -16.62 -20.28
N ASP A 538 -7.62 -17.43 -19.99
CA ASP A 538 -8.57 -17.90 -21.00
C ASP A 538 -9.77 -16.95 -21.18
N ALA A 539 -9.89 -15.92 -20.33
CA ALA A 539 -10.96 -14.91 -20.41
C ALA A 539 -10.65 -13.83 -21.47
N GLY A 540 -11.68 -13.32 -22.15
CA GLY A 540 -11.53 -12.28 -23.18
C GLY A 540 -10.97 -10.95 -22.65
N GLY A 541 -11.18 -10.69 -21.35
CA GLY A 541 -10.68 -9.52 -20.64
C GLY A 541 -9.23 -9.58 -20.18
N TYR A 542 -8.58 -10.75 -20.27
CA TYR A 542 -7.26 -10.94 -19.68
C TYR A 542 -6.20 -10.07 -20.36
N TRP A 543 -5.49 -9.30 -19.53
CA TRP A 543 -4.27 -8.62 -19.93
C TRP A 543 -3.28 -8.61 -18.75
N PRO A 544 -2.02 -9.05 -18.91
CA PRO A 544 -1.07 -9.20 -17.80
C PRO A 544 -0.80 -7.89 -17.06
N LEU A 545 -0.97 -6.74 -17.71
CA LEU A 545 -0.82 -5.40 -17.11
C LEU A 545 -2.18 -4.70 -16.89
N SER A 546 -3.31 -5.43 -16.86
CA SER A 546 -4.58 -4.88 -16.41
C SER A 546 -4.66 -4.92 -14.89
N TYR A 547 -5.10 -3.81 -14.28
CA TYR A 547 -5.08 -3.60 -12.84
C TYR A 547 -5.81 -4.72 -12.08
N HIS A 548 -7.07 -5.01 -12.42
CA HIS A 548 -7.83 -6.15 -11.87
C HIS A 548 -8.20 -7.23 -12.90
N GLY A 549 -7.76 -7.07 -14.16
CA GLY A 549 -8.06 -7.97 -15.27
C GLY A 549 -6.89 -8.83 -15.73
N GLY A 550 -5.92 -9.14 -14.87
CA GLY A 550 -4.85 -10.09 -15.21
C GLY A 550 -3.54 -9.94 -14.45
N SER A 551 -3.30 -8.80 -13.81
CA SER A 551 -2.14 -8.63 -12.91
C SER A 551 -2.19 -9.60 -11.71
N VAL A 552 -1.08 -9.68 -10.98
CA VAL A 552 -0.93 -10.47 -9.76
C VAL A 552 -0.76 -9.54 -8.58
N TRP A 553 -1.56 -9.76 -7.53
CA TRP A 553 -1.52 -8.99 -6.28
C TRP A 553 -1.03 -9.88 -5.13
N ALA A 554 -0.05 -9.39 -4.36
CA ALA A 554 0.51 -10.16 -3.25
C ALA A 554 -0.52 -10.42 -2.14
N HIS A 555 -1.37 -9.43 -1.84
CA HIS A 555 -2.40 -9.56 -0.81
C HIS A 555 -3.48 -10.58 -1.22
N ASP A 556 -4.00 -10.51 -2.45
CA ASP A 556 -4.98 -11.46 -3.02
C ASP A 556 -4.43 -12.90 -2.94
N THR A 557 -3.21 -13.10 -3.44
CA THR A 557 -2.53 -14.39 -3.39
C THR A 557 -2.39 -14.91 -1.93
N ALA A 558 -2.07 -14.02 -0.98
CA ALA A 558 -1.96 -14.39 0.43
C ALA A 558 -3.30 -14.72 1.08
N ILE A 559 -4.38 -14.01 0.74
CA ILE A 559 -5.73 -14.31 1.23
C ILE A 559 -6.15 -15.71 0.77
N VAL A 560 -5.97 -16.01 -0.52
CA VAL A 560 -6.30 -17.33 -1.07
C VAL A 560 -5.44 -18.44 -0.44
N ALA A 561 -4.12 -18.23 -0.32
CA ALA A 561 -3.22 -19.19 0.31
C ALA A 561 -3.57 -19.42 1.80
N ARG A 562 -3.94 -18.37 2.54
CA ARG A 562 -4.43 -18.48 3.92
C ARG A 562 -5.73 -19.27 3.98
N GLY A 563 -6.67 -19.02 3.06
CA GLY A 563 -7.93 -19.76 2.94
C GLY A 563 -7.70 -21.25 2.68
N MET A 564 -6.85 -21.58 1.70
CA MET A 564 -6.42 -22.96 1.42
C MET A 564 -5.81 -23.63 2.66
N ALA A 565 -4.93 -22.93 3.39
CA ALA A 565 -4.31 -23.47 4.60
C ALA A 565 -5.33 -23.70 5.73
N ARG A 566 -6.33 -22.83 5.89
CA ARG A 566 -7.44 -23.01 6.85
C ARG A 566 -8.35 -24.18 6.46
N ALA A 567 -8.52 -24.43 5.16
CA ALA A 567 -9.27 -25.57 4.62
C ALA A 567 -8.49 -26.91 4.65
N GLY A 568 -7.23 -26.92 5.12
CA GLY A 568 -6.37 -28.12 5.12
C GLY A 568 -5.77 -28.46 3.75
N LEU A 569 -5.86 -27.56 2.78
CA LEU A 569 -5.31 -27.68 1.42
C LEU A 569 -3.87 -27.13 1.38
N THR A 570 -3.01 -27.61 2.27
CA THR A 570 -1.66 -27.04 2.48
C THR A 570 -0.77 -27.14 1.25
N ASP A 571 -0.90 -28.20 0.44
CA ASP A 571 -0.10 -28.35 -0.77
C ASP A 571 -0.47 -27.32 -1.84
N HIS A 572 -1.75 -26.97 -1.98
CA HIS A 572 -2.21 -25.87 -2.83
C HIS A 572 -1.67 -24.52 -2.33
N ALA A 573 -1.75 -24.28 -1.02
CA ALA A 573 -1.23 -23.07 -0.40
C ALA A 573 0.27 -22.89 -0.67
N ARG A 574 1.05 -23.98 -0.64
CA ARG A 574 2.50 -23.97 -0.93
C ARG A 574 2.82 -23.53 -2.36
N VAL A 575 2.00 -23.91 -3.35
CA VAL A 575 2.19 -23.44 -4.75
C VAL A 575 2.14 -21.91 -4.82
N LEU A 576 1.18 -21.29 -4.13
CA LEU A 576 1.04 -19.84 -4.10
C LEU A 576 2.16 -19.15 -3.29
N VAL A 577 2.58 -19.76 -2.17
CA VAL A 577 3.73 -19.28 -1.38
C VAL A 577 5.03 -19.30 -2.21
N ASP A 578 5.29 -20.37 -2.95
CA ASP A 578 6.46 -20.48 -3.82
C ASP A 578 6.46 -19.39 -4.91
N GLY A 579 5.29 -19.12 -5.49
CA GLY A 579 5.12 -18.03 -6.46
C GLY A 579 5.38 -16.64 -5.85
N MET A 580 4.87 -16.37 -4.65
CA MET A 580 5.14 -15.11 -3.96
C MET A 580 6.62 -14.96 -3.58
N LEU A 581 7.32 -16.04 -3.19
CA LEU A 581 8.77 -16.01 -2.92
C LEU A 581 9.58 -15.70 -4.17
N ALA A 582 9.19 -16.23 -5.33
CA ALA A 582 9.82 -15.90 -6.61
C ALA A 582 9.62 -14.42 -6.98
N ALA A 583 8.41 -13.88 -6.77
CA ALA A 583 8.14 -12.46 -6.99
C ALA A 583 8.91 -11.57 -6.00
N ALA A 584 8.97 -11.93 -4.71
CA ALA A 584 9.69 -11.19 -3.70
C ALA A 584 11.17 -11.04 -4.05
N GLU A 585 11.82 -12.11 -4.54
CA GLU A 585 13.19 -12.04 -4.99
C GLU A 585 13.36 -11.10 -6.20
N ALA A 586 12.45 -11.13 -7.17
CA ALA A 586 12.48 -10.26 -8.35
C ALA A 586 12.35 -8.75 -8.00
N PHE A 587 11.61 -8.42 -6.94
CA PHE A 587 11.43 -7.04 -6.47
C PHE A 587 12.34 -6.66 -5.30
N ALA A 588 13.48 -7.35 -5.14
CA ALA A 588 14.45 -7.12 -4.07
C ALA A 588 13.81 -7.08 -2.68
N TYR A 589 12.84 -7.97 -2.45
CA TYR A 589 12.10 -8.22 -1.22
C TYR A 589 11.15 -7.11 -0.74
N ARG A 590 11.06 -5.98 -1.46
CA ARG A 590 10.00 -4.98 -1.27
C ARG A 590 8.94 -5.20 -2.34
N MET A 591 7.95 -6.03 -2.01
CA MET A 591 6.84 -6.36 -2.90
C MET A 591 6.04 -5.11 -3.27
N PRO A 592 5.76 -4.86 -4.57
CA PRO A 592 4.82 -3.84 -4.97
C PRO A 592 3.39 -4.26 -4.62
N GLU A 593 2.47 -3.31 -4.72
CA GLU A 593 1.02 -3.53 -4.68
C GLU A 593 0.57 -4.63 -5.66
N LEU A 594 1.09 -4.58 -6.89
CA LEU A 594 0.82 -5.55 -7.95
C LEU A 594 1.96 -5.61 -8.98
N HIS A 595 2.02 -6.69 -9.75
CA HIS A 595 2.93 -6.88 -10.88
C HIS A 595 2.26 -7.63 -12.03
N ALA A 596 2.95 -7.71 -13.17
CA ALA A 596 2.39 -8.29 -14.37
C ALA A 596 2.04 -9.78 -14.21
N GLY A 597 0.95 -10.21 -14.86
CA GLY A 597 0.46 -11.59 -14.89
C GLY A 597 1.20 -12.53 -15.82
N ASP A 598 2.34 -12.15 -16.40
CA ASP A 598 3.11 -13.03 -17.29
C ASP A 598 3.48 -14.34 -16.58
N ALA A 599 3.47 -15.44 -17.33
CA ALA A 599 3.84 -16.74 -16.78
C ALA A 599 5.36 -16.82 -16.54
N ALA A 600 5.77 -17.51 -15.47
CA ALA A 600 7.17 -17.82 -15.20
C ALA A 600 7.81 -18.75 -16.24
N SER A 601 7.00 -19.37 -17.11
CA SER A 601 7.49 -20.08 -18.31
C SER A 601 7.96 -19.14 -19.42
N ASP A 602 7.48 -17.90 -19.42
CA ASP A 602 7.65 -16.93 -20.51
C ASP A 602 8.67 -15.84 -20.13
N VAL A 603 8.74 -15.48 -18.84
CA VAL A 603 9.66 -14.47 -18.31
C VAL A 603 10.39 -14.97 -17.06
N THR A 604 11.64 -14.54 -16.87
CA THR A 604 12.43 -14.89 -15.68
C THR A 604 12.13 -14.02 -14.46
N VAL A 605 11.63 -12.81 -14.71
CA VAL A 605 11.19 -11.85 -13.69
C VAL A 605 9.89 -11.20 -14.17
N PRO A 606 8.87 -11.03 -13.30
CA PRO A 606 7.64 -10.38 -13.68
C PRO A 606 7.90 -8.89 -13.97
N ALA A 607 7.24 -8.34 -14.98
CA ALA A 607 7.32 -6.92 -15.25
C ALA A 607 6.67 -6.12 -14.11
N PRO A 608 7.26 -4.98 -13.69
CA PRO A 608 6.63 -4.11 -12.70
C PRO A 608 5.36 -3.52 -13.28
N TYR A 609 4.29 -3.48 -12.49
CA TYR A 609 3.13 -2.68 -12.86
C TYR A 609 3.50 -1.19 -12.75
N PRO A 610 3.26 -0.37 -13.79
CA PRO A 610 3.94 0.92 -13.89
C PRO A 610 3.70 1.88 -12.73
N ALA A 611 2.48 1.91 -12.19
CA ALA A 611 2.08 2.84 -11.14
C ALA A 611 1.85 2.19 -9.76
N ALA A 612 2.30 0.95 -9.55
CA ALA A 612 2.05 0.21 -8.31
C ALA A 612 2.67 0.89 -7.09
N CYS A 613 1.89 1.05 -6.01
CA CYS A 613 2.44 1.49 -4.74
C CYS A 613 3.54 0.54 -4.25
N ARG A 614 4.58 1.10 -3.64
CA ARG A 614 5.74 0.34 -3.17
C ARG A 614 6.48 1.13 -2.08
N PRO A 615 6.27 0.85 -0.78
CA PRO A 615 5.52 -0.29 -0.25
C PRO A 615 3.99 -0.08 -0.22
N GLN A 616 3.27 -1.20 -0.11
CA GLN A 616 1.83 -1.28 0.15
C GLN A 616 1.59 -2.24 1.34
N ALA A 617 0.81 -1.83 2.32
CA ALA A 617 0.71 -2.50 3.63
C ALA A 617 0.22 -3.95 3.53
N TRP A 618 -0.89 -4.21 2.84
CA TRP A 618 -1.41 -5.57 2.69
C TRP A 618 -0.50 -6.49 1.86
N SER A 619 0.37 -5.93 1.01
CA SER A 619 1.37 -6.68 0.24
C SER A 619 2.61 -6.99 1.07
N ALA A 620 2.99 -6.10 1.97
CA ALA A 620 4.00 -6.40 2.99
C ALA A 620 3.49 -7.46 3.98
N ALA A 621 2.24 -7.34 4.44
CA ALA A 621 1.63 -8.30 5.37
C ALA A 621 1.49 -9.73 4.78
N ALA A 622 1.46 -9.89 3.46
CA ALA A 622 1.49 -11.19 2.79
C ALA A 622 2.69 -12.07 3.20
N ALA A 623 3.82 -11.45 3.56
CA ALA A 623 5.01 -12.17 4.03
C ALA A 623 4.74 -12.94 5.34
N VAL A 624 3.89 -12.40 6.22
CA VAL A 624 3.50 -13.03 7.49
C VAL A 624 2.66 -14.28 7.24
N VAL A 625 1.73 -14.22 6.29
CA VAL A 625 0.96 -15.40 5.89
C VAL A 625 1.85 -16.50 5.33
N CYS A 626 2.83 -16.14 4.48
CA CYS A 626 3.79 -17.12 3.96
C CYS A 626 4.58 -17.78 5.10
N HIS A 627 4.99 -17.00 6.10
CA HIS A 627 5.64 -17.50 7.30
C HIS A 627 4.77 -18.47 8.09
N GLU A 628 3.51 -18.12 8.33
CA GLU A 628 2.57 -19.01 9.03
C GLU A 628 2.37 -20.34 8.27
N ILE A 629 2.20 -20.30 6.95
CA ILE A 629 2.02 -21.50 6.15
C ILE A 629 3.28 -22.36 6.13
N ALA A 630 4.46 -21.75 6.01
CA ALA A 630 5.73 -22.46 5.96
C ALA A 630 6.16 -23.07 7.31
N THR A 631 5.71 -22.48 8.43
CA THR A 631 6.09 -22.93 9.79
C THR A 631 5.05 -23.83 10.46
N ARG A 632 3.83 -23.92 9.93
CA ARG A 632 2.85 -24.92 10.37
C ARG A 632 3.39 -26.32 10.11
N THR A 633 3.73 -27.02 11.18
CA THR A 633 3.96 -28.46 11.15
C THR A 633 2.62 -29.13 10.92
N GLY A 634 2.53 -29.92 9.85
CA GLY A 634 1.31 -30.64 9.46
C GLY A 634 0.87 -31.70 10.45
#